data_AF-A0A4Y2IXX8-F1
#
_entry.id   AF-A0A4Y2IXX8-F1
#
_cell.length_a   1.000
_cell.length_b   1.000
_cell.length_c   1.000
_cell.angle_alpha   90.00
_cell.angle_beta   90.00
_cell.angle_gamma   90.00
#
_symmetry.space_group_name_H-M   'P 1'
#
loop_
_entity.id
_entity.type
_entity.pdbx_description
1 polymer ?
#
loop_
_entity_poly.entity_id
_entity_poly.type
_entity_poly.pdbx_seq_one_letter_code
_entity_poly.pdbx_strand_id
1 'polypeptide(L)'
;MAKATLLYHPSMDAKLALVTDCSDFAMGGVLQEISSDGPKPLGFFSKKLSPTQCKYSTYDRELLAAYSAIQHFRHLLEARVFTLYVDHKPLIFAFKQKWEKAT
;
A
#
# COMPACT_ATOMS: atom_id res chain seq x y z
N MET A 1 -22.92 -3.50 8.65
CA MET A 1 -23.09 -2.03 8.45
C MET A 1 -21.84 -1.51 7.75
N ALA A 2 -21.83 -1.41 6.43
CA ALA A 2 -20.70 -0.80 5.72
C ALA A 2 -20.84 0.72 5.79
N LYS A 3 -20.00 1.39 6.61
CA LYS A 3 -19.95 2.85 6.68
C LYS A 3 -19.23 3.34 5.42
N ALA A 4 -20.00 3.79 4.42
CA ALA A 4 -19.44 4.35 3.20
C ALA A 4 -18.60 5.58 3.57
N THR A 5 -17.31 5.54 3.27
CA THR A 5 -16.44 6.70 3.48
C THR A 5 -16.50 7.59 2.24
N LEU A 6 -16.69 8.89 2.46
CA LEU A 6 -16.68 9.88 1.39
C LEU A 6 -15.29 9.93 0.76
N LEU A 7 -15.23 9.69 -0.55
CA LEU A 7 -14.01 9.82 -1.34
C LEU A 7 -13.82 11.31 -1.68
N TYR A 8 -12.60 11.80 -1.51
CA TYR A 8 -12.22 13.18 -1.84
C TYR A 8 -11.53 13.22 -3.21
N HIS A 9 -11.63 14.35 -3.90
CA HIS A 9 -10.83 14.59 -5.10
C HIS A 9 -9.39 14.94 -4.67
N PRO A 10 -8.37 14.35 -5.29
CA PRO A 10 -6.98 14.61 -4.90
C PRO A 10 -6.57 16.04 -5.29
N SER A 11 -6.07 16.80 -4.33
CA SER A 11 -5.49 18.12 -4.61
C SER A 11 -4.14 17.99 -5.33
N MET A 12 -3.76 18.95 -6.17
CA MET A 12 -2.58 18.82 -7.04
C MET A 12 -1.23 18.77 -6.28
N ASP A 13 -1.19 19.34 -5.07
CA ASP A 13 -0.01 19.34 -4.18
C ASP A 13 -0.19 18.50 -2.91
N ALA A 14 -1.18 17.61 -2.90
CA ALA A 14 -1.50 16.89 -1.69
C ALA A 14 -0.47 15.81 -1.35
N LYS A 15 -0.14 15.69 -0.07
CA LYS A 15 0.72 14.60 0.42
C LYS A 15 -0.06 13.30 0.40
N LEU A 16 0.34 12.38 -0.46
CA LEU A 16 -0.29 11.08 -0.58
C LEU A 16 0.36 10.07 0.37
N ALA A 17 -0.47 9.24 0.98
CA ALA A 17 -0.06 8.09 1.78
C ALA A 17 -0.80 6.85 1.26
N LEU A 18 -0.04 5.81 0.95
CA LEU A 18 -0.57 4.50 0.63
C LEU A 18 -0.31 3.60 1.83
N VAL A 19 -1.37 3.10 2.46
CA VAL A 19 -1.27 2.13 3.56
C VAL A 19 -1.63 0.77 3.00
N THR A 20 -0.78 -0.24 3.19
CA THR A 20 -1.05 -1.60 2.73
C THR A 20 -0.91 -2.60 3.86
N ASP A 21 -1.79 -3.59 3.83
CA ASP A 21 -1.80 -4.69 4.78
C ASP A 21 -2.06 -6.01 4.04
N CYS A 22 -1.54 -7.10 4.58
CA CYS A 22 -1.75 -8.42 4.03
C CYS A 22 -2.07 -9.42 5.13
N SER A 23 -3.20 -10.08 4.98
CA SER A 23 -3.56 -11.26 5.75
C SER A 23 -3.07 -12.53 5.05
N ASP A 24 -3.31 -13.69 5.68
CA ASP A 24 -2.96 -14.98 5.08
C ASP A 24 -3.74 -15.32 3.80
N PHE A 25 -4.88 -14.66 3.56
CA PHE A 25 -5.82 -14.99 2.49
C PHE A 25 -6.09 -13.84 1.51
N ALA A 26 -5.84 -12.61 1.93
CA ALA A 26 -6.11 -11.43 1.13
C ALA A 26 -5.14 -10.28 1.46
N MET A 27 -4.83 -9.50 0.44
CA MET A 27 -4.11 -8.24 0.55
C MET A 27 -5.08 -7.07 0.43
N GLY A 28 -4.76 -5.96 1.10
CA GLY A 28 -5.53 -4.73 1.09
C GLY A 28 -4.65 -3.49 1.06
N GLY A 29 -5.23 -2.39 0.64
CA GLY A 29 -4.57 -1.10 0.71
C GLY A 29 -5.55 0.06 0.69
N VAL A 30 -5.15 1.18 1.28
CA VAL A 30 -5.90 2.43 1.31
C VAL A 30 -4.99 3.53 0.83
N LEU A 31 -5.41 4.20 -0.24
CA LEU A 31 -4.81 5.45 -0.66
C LEU A 31 -5.52 6.58 0.08
N GLN A 32 -4.76 7.44 0.74
CA GLN A 32 -5.29 8.57 1.49
C GLN A 32 -4.43 9.83 1.28
N GLU A 33 -5.10 10.97 1.34
CA GLU A 33 -4.49 12.29 1.36
C GLU A 33 -4.24 12.72 2.80
N ILE A 34 -3.04 13.20 3.10
CA ILE A 34 -2.68 13.77 4.39
C ILE A 34 -2.92 15.27 4.35
N SER A 35 -4.05 15.70 4.91
CA SER A 35 -4.38 17.13 5.10
C SER A 35 -4.20 17.54 6.56
N SER A 36 -4.31 18.84 6.85
CA SER A 36 -4.31 19.39 8.22
C SER A 36 -5.45 18.86 9.09
N ASP A 37 -6.57 18.46 8.49
CA ASP A 37 -7.72 17.87 9.20
C ASP A 37 -7.57 16.37 9.49
N GLY A 38 -6.44 15.77 9.10
CA GLY A 38 -6.19 14.33 9.20
C GLY A 38 -6.28 13.59 7.85
N PRO A 39 -6.13 12.25 7.88
CA PRO A 39 -6.11 11.43 6.68
C PRO A 39 -7.50 11.34 6.02
N LYS A 40 -7.58 11.70 4.74
CA LYS A 40 -8.78 11.62 3.90
C LYS A 40 -8.63 10.49 2.89
N PRO A 41 -9.40 9.40 2.96
CA PRO A 41 -9.23 8.30 2.02
C PRO A 41 -9.71 8.70 0.62
N LEU A 42 -8.86 8.42 -0.36
CA LEU A 42 -9.08 8.63 -1.79
C LEU A 42 -9.53 7.36 -2.49
N GLY A 43 -9.17 6.19 -1.96
CA GLY A 43 -9.57 4.91 -2.53
C GLY A 43 -9.15 3.71 -1.70
N PHE A 44 -9.85 2.59 -1.91
CA PHE A 44 -9.60 1.32 -1.24
C PHE A 44 -9.29 0.25 -2.28
N PHE A 45 -8.32 -0.58 -1.98
CA PHE A 45 -7.90 -1.74 -2.76
C PHE A 45 -8.01 -2.99 -1.89
N SER A 46 -8.54 -4.07 -2.45
CA SER A 46 -8.47 -5.39 -1.83
C SER A 46 -8.42 -6.48 -2.89
N LYS A 47 -7.67 -7.53 -2.63
CA LYS A 47 -7.51 -8.66 -3.55
C LYS A 47 -7.27 -9.94 -2.78
N LYS A 48 -7.95 -11.03 -3.15
CA LYS A 48 -7.65 -12.36 -2.62
C LYS A 48 -6.30 -12.86 -3.15
N LEU A 49 -5.52 -13.46 -2.26
CA LEU A 49 -4.32 -14.19 -2.63
C LEU A 49 -4.70 -15.47 -3.39
N SER A 50 -3.92 -15.81 -4.42
CA SER A 50 -4.05 -17.13 -5.05
C SER A 50 -3.50 -18.23 -4.11
N PRO A 51 -3.85 -19.51 -4.32
CA PRO A 51 -3.32 -20.61 -3.50
C PRO A 51 -1.80 -20.67 -3.46
N THR A 52 -1.13 -20.23 -4.53
CA THR A 52 0.33 -20.10 -4.59
C THR A 52 0.82 -18.93 -3.74
N GLN A 53 0.15 -17.78 -3.82
CA GLN A 53 0.52 -16.58 -3.07
C GLN A 53 0.25 -16.72 -1.56
N CYS A 54 -0.75 -17.52 -1.17
CA CYS A 54 -0.98 -17.87 0.24
C CYS A 54 0.21 -18.61 0.87
N LYS A 55 1.01 -19.32 0.06
CA LYS A 55 2.19 -20.08 0.52
C LYS A 55 3.46 -19.24 0.61
N TYR A 56 3.42 -17.99 0.17
CA TYR A 56 4.56 -17.09 0.26
C TYR A 56 4.87 -16.74 1.71
N SER A 57 6.12 -16.37 1.98
CA SER A 57 6.50 -15.86 3.29
C SER A 57 5.70 -14.58 3.61
N THR A 58 5.53 -14.25 4.89
CA THR A 58 4.87 -13.01 5.32
C THR A 58 5.48 -11.78 4.64
N TYR A 59 6.81 -11.76 4.54
CA TYR A 59 7.56 -10.72 3.84
C TYR A 59 7.19 -10.60 2.35
N ASP A 60 7.16 -11.71 1.61
CA ASP A 60 6.83 -11.70 0.18
C ASP A 60 5.37 -11.31 -0.07
N ARG A 61 4.46 -11.70 0.83
CA ARG A 61 3.03 -11.35 0.75
C ARG A 61 2.81 -9.85 0.94
N GLU A 62 3.53 -9.23 1.86
CA GLU A 62 3.50 -7.78 2.08
C GLU A 62 4.11 -7.01 0.91
N LEU A 63 5.22 -7.49 0.36
CA LEU A 63 5.81 -6.87 -0.84
C LEU A 63 4.84 -6.96 -2.02
N LEU A 64 4.17 -8.10 -2.18
CA LEU A 64 3.15 -8.31 -3.19
C LEU A 64 1.92 -7.40 -2.96
N ALA A 65 1.52 -7.19 -1.71
CA ALA A 65 0.44 -6.27 -1.35
C ALA A 65 0.79 -4.83 -1.71
N ALA A 66 1.98 -4.37 -1.33
CA ALA A 66 2.51 -3.05 -1.69
C ALA A 66 2.56 -2.85 -3.21
N TYR A 67 3.17 -3.80 -3.93
CA TYR A 67 3.26 -3.76 -5.39
C TYR A 67 1.88 -3.71 -6.05
N SER A 68 0.97 -4.60 -5.62
CA SER A 68 -0.38 -4.68 -6.20
C SER A 68 -1.19 -3.41 -5.94
N ALA A 69 -1.06 -2.81 -4.76
CA ALA A 69 -1.73 -1.56 -4.42
C ALA A 69 -1.17 -0.39 -5.22
N ILE A 70 0.16 -0.28 -5.39
CA ILE A 70 0.79 0.73 -6.25
C ILE A 70 0.32 0.57 -7.70
N GLN A 71 0.27 -0.66 -8.19
CA GLN A 71 -0.17 -0.94 -9.56
C GLN A 71 -1.64 -0.56 -9.77
N HIS A 72 -2.49 -0.79 -8.77
CA HIS A 72 -3.90 -0.40 -8.78
C HIS A 72 -4.08 1.13 -8.79
N PHE A 73 -3.35 1.83 -7.91
CA PHE A 73 -3.41 3.29 -7.78
C PHE A 73 -2.42 4.02 -8.68
N ARG A 74 -1.83 3.36 -9.69
CA ARG A 74 -0.79 3.93 -10.55
C ARG A 74 -1.20 5.29 -11.11
N HIS A 75 -2.42 5.40 -11.62
CA HIS A 75 -2.97 6.65 -12.17
C HIS A 75 -3.04 7.82 -11.18
N LEU A 76 -3.05 7.56 -9.87
CA LEU A 76 -3.05 8.60 -8.82
C LEU A 76 -1.65 8.85 -8.23
N LEU A 77 -0.76 7.86 -8.30
CA LEU A 77 0.58 7.92 -7.73
C LEU A 77 1.65 8.35 -8.74
N GLU A 78 1.39 8.17 -10.04
CA GLU A 78 2.34 8.49 -11.11
C GLU A 78 2.70 9.98 -11.06
N ALA A 79 4.00 10.26 -11.15
CA ALA A 79 4.58 11.60 -11.03
C ALA A 79 4.33 12.33 -9.70
N ARG A 80 3.93 11.64 -8.62
CA ARG A 80 3.73 12.23 -7.29
C ARG A 80 4.58 11.56 -6.22
N VAL A 81 5.02 12.36 -5.26
CA VAL A 81 5.68 11.85 -4.06
C VAL A 81 4.62 11.32 -3.11
N PHE A 82 4.77 10.08 -2.68
CA PHE A 82 3.87 9.45 -1.71
C PHE A 82 4.65 8.66 -0.67
N THR A 83 4.04 8.45 0.49
CA THR A 83 4.59 7.62 1.57
C THR A 83 3.88 6.27 1.59
N LEU A 84 4.63 5.17 1.52
CA LEU A 84 4.11 3.82 1.69
C LEU A 84 4.22 3.40 3.17
N TYR A 85 3.10 3.04 3.78
CA TYR A 85 3.01 2.47 5.12
C TYR A 85 2.66 0.98 5.02
N VAL A 86 3.45 0.15 5.70
CA VAL A 86 3.32 -1.31 5.75
C VAL A 86 3.42 -1.75 7.20
N ASP A 87 2.61 -2.73 7.60
CA ASP A 87 2.47 -3.12 9.02
C ASP A 87 3.68 -3.91 9.56
N HIS A 88 4.60 -4.33 8.69
CA HIS A 88 5.64 -5.28 9.08
C HIS A 88 7.06 -4.72 8.90
N LYS A 89 7.76 -4.68 10.03
CA LYS A 89 9.10 -4.10 10.19
C LYS A 89 10.19 -4.70 9.27
N PRO A 90 10.18 -6.00 8.91
CA PRO A 90 11.12 -6.56 7.94
C PRO A 90 11.07 -5.92 6.55
N LEU A 91 9.91 -5.42 6.10
CA LEU A 91 9.79 -4.79 4.78
C LEU A 91 10.54 -3.46 4.71
N ILE A 92 10.57 -2.70 5.81
CA ILE A 92 11.41 -1.51 5.98
C ILE A 92 12.89 -1.89 5.80
N PHE A 93 13.28 -3.10 6.22
CA PHE A 93 14.65 -3.57 6.14
C PHE A 93 15.08 -3.90 4.71
N ALA A 94 14.18 -4.46 3.89
CA ALA A 94 14.48 -4.76 2.50
C ALA A 94 14.71 -3.52 1.63
N PHE A 95 13.93 -2.45 1.84
CA PHE A 95 14.20 -1.16 1.17
C PHE A 95 15.41 -0.42 1.74
N LYS A 96 15.90 -0.81 2.94
CA LYS A 96 17.16 -0.33 3.52
C LYS A 96 18.36 -1.21 3.19
N GLN A 97 18.15 -2.37 2.57
CA GLN A 97 19.22 -3.32 2.30
C GLN A 97 20.09 -2.78 1.15
N LYS A 98 21.33 -2.41 1.48
CA LYS A 98 22.35 -2.09 0.48
C LYS A 98 22.55 -3.32 -0.42
N TRP A 99 22.71 -3.05 -1.71
CA TRP A 99 22.95 -3.99 -2.82
C TRP A 99 24.10 -5.01 -2.62
N GLU A 100 24.89 -4.93 -1.56
CA GLU A 100 26.12 -5.71 -1.35
C GLU A 100 25.93 -7.17 -0.88
N LYS A 101 24.71 -7.72 -0.89
CA LYS A 101 24.46 -9.13 -0.52
C LYS A 101 23.82 -9.95 -1.65
N ALA A 102 24.05 -9.55 -2.90
CA ALA A 102 23.64 -10.30 -4.08
C ALA A 102 24.81 -11.07 -4.73
N THR A 103 25.85 -11.43 -3.97
CA THR A 103 26.96 -12.29 -4.40
C THR A 103 27.24 -13.31 -3.31
#